data_AF-A0A0B7MIX8-F1
#
_entry.id   AF-A0A0B7MIX8-F1
#
_cell.length_a   1.000
_cell.length_b   1.000
_cell.length_c   1.000
_cell.angle_alpha   90.00
_cell.angle_beta   90.00
_cell.angle_gamma   90.00
#
_symmetry.space_group_name_H-M   'P 1'
#
loop_
_entity.id
_entity.type
_entity.pdbx_description
1 polymer ?
#
loop_
_entity_poly.entity_id
_entity_poly.type
_entity_poly.pdbx_seq_one_letter_code
_entity_poly.pdbx_strand_id
1 'polypeptide(L)'
;MTVSYNKNSSVPHIANLLTNILIHYPEIATIKLDPKTQVVKFNFYLKNMPQPVKSIEQYLQQSLQTFYYLEKVEAKLYSFLFRQLDYFTIMEYQRDIISLSQKEITLIIALLREEFGVSLITDEDDFQLIDDLTLHEELVSYMLENVKANIELIALRDEGKVVVYNK
;
A
#
# COMPACT_ATOMS: atom_id res chain seq x y z
N MET A 1 -27.50 -30.60 -18.66
CA MET A 1 -27.32 -30.02 -17.31
C MET A 1 -26.18 -29.04 -17.38
N THR A 2 -26.50 -27.75 -17.36
CA THR A 2 -25.56 -26.64 -17.34
C THR A 2 -24.97 -26.49 -15.95
N VAL A 3 -23.67 -26.74 -15.79
CA VAL A 3 -22.92 -26.27 -14.62
C VAL A 3 -22.12 -25.05 -15.08
N SER A 4 -22.65 -23.89 -14.73
CA SER A 4 -22.06 -22.57 -14.93
C SER A 4 -20.82 -22.40 -14.05
N TYR A 5 -19.64 -22.61 -14.61
CA TYR A 5 -18.37 -22.12 -14.07
C TYR A 5 -18.07 -20.76 -14.68
N ASN A 6 -18.51 -19.66 -14.04
CA ASN A 6 -17.89 -18.36 -14.25
C ASN A 6 -18.19 -17.39 -13.09
N LYS A 7 -17.40 -17.50 -12.02
CA LYS A 7 -17.25 -16.47 -10.99
C LYS A 7 -15.90 -16.68 -10.30
N ASN A 8 -15.06 -15.63 -10.30
CA ASN A 8 -13.78 -15.49 -9.56
C ASN A 8 -12.48 -15.97 -10.21
N SER A 9 -12.20 -15.59 -11.46
CA SER A 9 -10.83 -15.69 -12.02
C SER A 9 -9.86 -14.61 -11.52
N SER A 10 -10.34 -13.52 -10.93
CA SER A 10 -9.50 -12.34 -10.60
C SER A 10 -8.91 -12.34 -9.18
N VAL A 11 -9.51 -13.05 -8.21
CA VAL A 11 -9.06 -13.05 -6.80
C VAL A 11 -7.63 -13.59 -6.64
N PRO A 12 -7.24 -14.74 -7.23
CA PRO A 12 -5.89 -15.25 -7.10
C PRO A 12 -4.85 -14.29 -7.68
N HIS A 13 -5.19 -13.58 -8.76
CA HIS A 13 -4.28 -12.66 -9.42
C HIS A 13 -3.98 -11.43 -8.55
N ILE A 14 -4.98 -10.91 -7.84
CA ILE A 14 -4.76 -9.78 -6.92
C ILE A 14 -4.16 -10.20 -5.61
N ALA A 15 -4.48 -11.40 -5.12
CA ALA A 15 -3.73 -11.96 -4.01
C ALA A 15 -2.22 -12.03 -4.37
N ASN A 16 -1.88 -12.46 -5.59
CA ASN A 16 -0.50 -12.43 -6.08
C ASN A 16 0.04 -10.99 -6.21
N LEU A 17 -0.74 -10.04 -6.73
CA LEU A 17 -0.33 -8.64 -6.82
C LEU A 17 -0.02 -8.04 -5.44
N LEU A 18 -0.94 -8.17 -4.49
CA LEU A 18 -0.75 -7.68 -3.12
C LEU A 18 0.43 -8.38 -2.45
N THR A 19 0.61 -9.67 -2.74
CA THR A 19 1.78 -10.44 -2.29
C THR A 19 3.08 -9.88 -2.86
N ASN A 20 3.13 -9.60 -4.16
CA ASN A 20 4.29 -9.00 -4.81
C ASN A 20 4.59 -7.61 -4.23
N ILE A 21 3.58 -6.75 -4.08
CA ILE A 21 3.78 -5.42 -3.46
C ILE A 21 4.38 -5.58 -2.07
N LEU A 22 3.83 -6.45 -1.24
CA LEU A 22 4.38 -6.68 0.09
C LEU A 22 5.83 -7.15 -0.03
N ILE A 23 6.14 -8.20 -0.79
CA ILE A 23 7.51 -8.74 -0.98
C ILE A 23 8.50 -7.64 -1.38
N HIS A 24 8.16 -6.77 -2.34
CA HIS A 24 9.04 -5.72 -2.84
C HIS A 24 9.19 -4.51 -1.90
N TYR A 25 8.21 -4.27 -1.03
CA TYR A 25 8.20 -3.16 -0.08
C TYR A 25 8.08 -3.68 1.36
N PRO A 26 9.19 -4.11 1.98
CA PRO A 26 9.18 -4.68 3.34
C PRO A 26 8.69 -3.73 4.43
N GLU A 27 8.64 -2.43 4.15
CA GLU A 27 8.09 -1.40 5.04
C GLU A 27 6.56 -1.46 5.14
N ILE A 28 5.88 -2.00 4.12
CA ILE A 28 4.43 -2.10 4.12
C ILE A 28 4.03 -3.29 5.00
N ALA A 29 3.39 -2.99 6.13
CA ALA A 29 2.91 -4.02 7.06
C ALA A 29 1.62 -4.69 6.57
N THR A 30 0.67 -3.88 6.08
CA THR A 30 -0.60 -4.38 5.56
C THR A 30 -1.10 -3.55 4.39
N ILE A 31 -1.75 -4.20 3.42
CA ILE A 31 -2.52 -3.57 2.36
C ILE A 31 -3.97 -3.98 2.50
N LYS A 32 -4.88 -3.01 2.55
CA LYS A 32 -6.32 -3.27 2.59
C LYS A 32 -7.01 -2.62 1.40
N LEU A 33 -7.73 -3.42 0.62
CA LEU A 33 -8.54 -2.99 -0.50
C LEU A 33 -10.01 -2.91 -0.07
N ASP A 34 -10.59 -1.72 -0.09
CA ASP A 34 -12.02 -1.50 0.14
C ASP A 34 -12.73 -1.23 -1.20
N PRO A 35 -13.48 -2.22 -1.73
CA PRO A 35 -14.13 -2.07 -3.03
C PRO A 35 -15.31 -1.08 -2.98
N LYS A 36 -15.92 -0.86 -1.81
CA LYS A 36 -17.09 0.01 -1.66
C LYS A 36 -16.70 1.48 -1.76
N THR A 37 -15.58 1.83 -1.15
CA THR A 37 -15.05 3.20 -1.15
C THR A 37 -14.06 3.43 -2.30
N GLN A 38 -13.65 2.38 -3.00
CA GLN A 38 -12.58 2.41 -4.01
C GLN A 38 -11.25 2.94 -3.45
N VAL A 39 -10.98 2.62 -2.18
CA VAL A 39 -9.79 3.07 -1.45
C VAL A 39 -8.92 1.87 -1.16
N VAL A 40 -7.62 2.06 -1.35
CA VAL A 40 -6.59 1.17 -0.80
C VAL A 40 -5.91 1.86 0.37
N LYS A 41 -5.60 1.07 1.39
CA LYS A 41 -4.95 1.52 2.62
C LYS A 41 -3.64 0.77 2.81
N PHE A 42 -2.56 1.51 3.00
CA PHE A 42 -1.25 0.98 3.33
C PHE A 42 -0.94 1.33 4.77
N ASN A 43 -0.63 0.33 5.59
CA ASN A 43 -0.19 0.55 6.97
C ASN A 43 1.31 0.32 7.10
N PHE A 44 1.94 1.19 7.87
CA PHE A 44 3.34 1.16 8.22
C PHE A 44 3.46 1.23 9.74
N TYR A 45 4.45 0.55 10.31
CA TYR A 45 4.71 0.57 11.74
C TYR A 45 5.98 1.37 12.03
N LEU A 46 5.87 2.35 12.93
CA LEU A 46 6.93 3.28 13.28
C LEU A 46 7.27 3.14 14.77
N LYS A 47 8.54 2.86 15.09
CA LYS A 47 9.09 2.96 16.44
C LYS A 47 9.51 4.40 16.72
N ASN A 48 9.46 4.82 17.98
CA ASN A 48 10.07 6.07 18.45
C ASN A 48 9.75 7.30 17.58
N MET A 49 8.47 7.47 17.25
CA MET A 49 8.02 8.51 16.33
C MET A 49 8.31 9.92 16.91
N PRO A 50 9.07 10.78 16.20
CA PRO A 50 9.43 12.09 16.72
C PRO A 50 8.22 13.01 16.74
N GLN A 51 8.01 13.70 17.87
CA GLN A 51 6.97 14.72 17.96
C GLN A 51 7.50 16.09 17.48
N PRO A 52 6.69 16.90 16.77
CA PRO A 52 5.27 16.69 16.46
C PRO A 52 4.99 15.98 15.12
N VAL A 53 4.03 15.05 15.14
CA VAL A 53 3.52 14.29 13.97
C VAL A 53 3.13 15.18 12.78
N LYS A 54 2.57 16.36 13.08
CA LYS A 54 2.03 17.29 12.09
C LYS A 54 3.08 17.76 11.08
N SER A 55 4.32 17.94 11.50
CA SER A 55 5.39 18.39 10.60
C SER A 55 5.70 17.34 9.53
N ILE A 56 5.71 16.06 9.92
CA ILE A 56 5.95 14.96 8.98
C ILE A 56 4.76 14.79 8.03
N GLU A 57 3.54 14.83 8.56
CA GLU A 57 2.34 14.77 7.72
C GLU A 57 2.35 15.87 6.64
N GLN A 58 2.71 17.10 7.02
CA GLN A 58 2.81 18.22 6.08
C GLN A 58 3.88 18.00 5.03
N TYR A 59 5.06 17.51 5.43
CA TYR A 59 6.13 17.17 4.50
C TYR A 59 5.68 16.10 3.48
N LEU A 60 5.10 15.00 3.94
CA LEU A 60 4.60 13.93 3.07
C LEU A 60 3.52 14.43 2.11
N GLN A 61 2.59 15.25 2.60
CA GLN A 61 1.55 15.86 1.76
C GLN A 61 2.14 16.77 0.68
N GLN A 62 3.11 17.63 1.02
CA GLN A 62 3.75 18.54 0.07
C GLN A 62 4.56 17.80 -0.99
N SER A 63 5.28 16.75 -0.59
CA SER A 63 6.04 15.89 -1.50
C SER A 63 5.11 15.18 -2.49
N LEU A 64 3.98 14.62 -2.02
CA LEU A 64 2.99 14.00 -2.90
C LEU A 64 2.27 15.01 -3.80
N GLN A 65 1.92 16.19 -3.30
CA GLN A 65 1.33 17.25 -4.11
C GLN A 65 2.26 17.67 -5.25
N THR A 66 3.55 17.79 -4.97
CA THR A 66 4.56 18.10 -5.98
C THR A 66 4.65 17.00 -7.02
N PHE A 67 4.69 15.73 -6.58
CA PHE A 67 4.67 14.57 -7.47
C PHE A 67 3.43 14.56 -8.37
N TYR A 68 2.22 14.76 -7.81
CA TYR A 68 0.98 14.79 -8.59
C TYR A 68 0.97 15.92 -9.61
N TYR A 69 1.49 17.08 -9.26
CA TYR A 69 1.63 18.21 -10.19
C TYR A 69 2.56 17.86 -11.36
N LEU A 70 3.71 17.24 -11.09
CA LEU A 70 4.70 16.89 -12.11
C LEU A 70 4.22 15.76 -13.03
N GLU A 71 3.58 14.73 -12.48
CA GLU A 71 3.07 13.57 -13.22
C GLU A 71 1.66 13.81 -13.80
N LYS A 72 1.06 14.99 -13.55
CA LYS A 72 -0.31 15.36 -13.97
C LYS A 72 -1.37 14.35 -13.49
N VAL A 73 -1.22 13.88 -12.26
CA VAL A 73 -2.13 12.93 -11.63
C VAL A 73 -3.23 13.68 -10.89
N GLU A 74 -4.49 13.34 -11.17
CA GLU A 74 -5.65 13.86 -10.44
C GLU A 74 -6.07 12.89 -9.33
N ALA A 75 -5.42 13.02 -8.17
CA ALA A 75 -5.76 12.24 -6.98
C ALA A 75 -7.06 12.76 -6.32
N LYS A 76 -8.06 11.91 -6.17
CA LYS A 76 -9.34 12.24 -5.50
C LYS A 76 -9.24 12.08 -3.99
N LEU A 77 -8.43 11.13 -3.53
CA LEU A 77 -8.16 10.88 -2.14
C LEU A 77 -6.69 10.53 -1.95
N TYR A 78 -6.01 11.25 -1.06
CA TYR A 78 -4.74 10.90 -0.46
C TYR A 78 -4.70 11.48 0.94
N SER A 79 -4.49 10.66 1.97
CA SER A 79 -4.44 11.13 3.36
C SER A 79 -3.57 10.25 4.22
N PHE A 80 -3.03 10.83 5.29
CA PHE A 80 -2.24 10.13 6.29
C PHE A 80 -2.99 10.16 7.61
N LEU A 81 -3.01 9.05 8.31
CA LEU A 81 -3.53 8.94 9.67
C LEU A 81 -2.48 8.30 10.55
N PHE A 82 -2.24 8.91 11.71
CA PHE A 82 -1.28 8.40 12.69
C PHE A 82 -2.04 7.95 13.93
N ARG A 83 -1.91 6.67 14.27
CA ARG A 83 -2.46 6.08 15.49
C ARG A 83 -1.31 5.66 16.38
N GLN A 84 -1.05 6.46 17.41
CA GLN A 84 -0.07 6.12 18.43
C GLN A 84 -0.61 5.00 19.32
N LEU A 85 0.18 3.94 19.48
CA LEU A 85 -0.03 2.87 20.44
C LEU A 85 1.10 2.90 21.49
N ASP A 86 1.03 2.03 22.47
CA ASP A 86 1.97 2.02 23.61
C ASP A 86 3.44 1.83 23.20
N TYR A 87 3.69 1.05 22.14
CA TYR A 87 5.05 0.67 21.72
C TYR A 87 5.45 1.14 20.32
N PHE A 88 4.48 1.50 19.48
CA PHE A 88 4.70 1.92 18.10
C PHE A 88 3.53 2.78 17.62
N THR A 89 3.73 3.45 16.49
CA THR A 89 2.68 4.20 15.79
C THR A 89 2.33 3.47 14.51
N ILE A 90 1.03 3.30 14.27
CA ILE A 90 0.52 2.89 12.96
C ILE A 90 0.33 4.14 12.13
N MET A 91 1.06 4.25 11.02
CA MET A 91 0.77 5.24 9.97
C MET A 91 -0.04 4.56 8.88
N GLU A 92 -1.27 5.03 8.65
CA GLU A 92 -2.13 4.59 7.55
C GLU A 92 -2.08 5.64 6.44
N TYR A 93 -1.70 5.22 5.23
CA TYR A 93 -1.84 5.98 4.00
C TYR A 93 -3.09 5.50 3.25
N GLN A 94 -4.06 6.38 3.05
CA GLN A 94 -5.28 6.09 2.29
C GLN A 94 -5.21 6.71 0.91
N ARG A 95 -5.55 5.94 -0.12
CA ARG A 95 -5.41 6.36 -1.51
C ARG A 95 -6.53 5.83 -2.40
N ASP A 96 -7.08 6.64 -3.31
CA ASP A 96 -8.01 6.11 -4.32
C ASP A 96 -7.28 5.19 -5.30
N ILE A 97 -7.94 4.08 -5.63
CA ILE A 97 -7.36 3.01 -6.46
C ILE A 97 -7.12 3.48 -7.90
N ILE A 98 -8.01 4.34 -8.43
CA ILE A 98 -8.06 4.70 -9.85
C ILE A 98 -6.78 5.41 -10.30
N SER A 99 -6.24 6.28 -9.46
CA SER A 99 -5.09 7.11 -9.82
C SER A 99 -3.80 6.74 -9.09
N LEU A 100 -3.83 5.69 -8.26
CA LEU A 100 -2.63 5.16 -7.61
C LEU A 100 -1.65 4.62 -8.67
N SER A 101 -0.36 4.83 -8.48
CA SER A 101 0.67 4.25 -9.34
C SER A 101 1.76 3.57 -8.52
N GLN A 102 2.52 2.68 -9.16
CA GLN A 102 3.71 2.10 -8.56
C GLN A 102 4.73 3.18 -8.17
N LYS A 103 4.94 4.20 -9.03
CA LYS A 103 5.86 5.32 -8.74
C LYS A 103 5.51 6.03 -7.43
N GLU A 104 4.21 6.19 -7.19
CA GLU A 104 3.71 6.82 -5.96
C GLU A 104 4.02 5.97 -4.72
N ILE A 105 3.81 4.65 -4.79
CA ILE A 105 4.19 3.73 -3.71
C ILE A 105 5.69 3.82 -3.46
N THR A 106 6.51 3.75 -4.51
CA THR A 106 7.97 3.86 -4.41
C THR A 106 8.40 5.19 -3.77
N LEU A 107 7.77 6.30 -4.16
CA LEU A 107 8.05 7.61 -3.59
C LEU A 107 7.73 7.65 -2.09
N ILE A 108 6.56 7.16 -1.68
CA ILE A 108 6.18 7.12 -0.26
C ILE A 108 7.19 6.31 0.53
N ILE A 109 7.58 5.14 0.04
CA ILE A 109 8.58 4.29 0.71
C ILE A 109 9.91 5.03 0.84
N ALA A 110 10.37 5.71 -0.22
CA ALA A 110 11.60 6.51 -0.19
C ALA A 110 11.53 7.63 0.85
N LEU A 111 10.43 8.39 0.89
CA LEU A 111 10.21 9.46 1.87
C LEU A 111 10.19 8.92 3.30
N LEU A 112 9.53 7.78 3.54
CA LEU A 112 9.50 7.16 4.87
C LEU A 112 10.87 6.64 5.31
N ARG A 113 11.65 6.07 4.39
CA ARG A 113 13.03 5.65 4.68
C ARG A 113 13.92 6.84 5.01
N GLU A 114 13.76 7.96 4.31
CA GLU A 114 14.50 9.20 4.58
C GLU A 114 14.15 9.79 5.94
N GLU A 115 12.86 9.91 6.26
CA GLU A 115 12.39 10.54 7.49
C GLU A 115 12.55 9.66 8.73
N PHE A 116 12.33 8.34 8.60
CA PHE A 116 12.27 7.44 9.74
C PHE A 116 13.44 6.46 9.82
N GLY A 117 14.08 6.10 8.70
CA GLY A 117 15.20 5.16 8.69
C GLY A 117 14.96 3.92 9.55
N VAL A 118 15.80 3.72 10.58
CA VAL A 118 15.72 2.59 11.52
C VAL A 118 14.46 2.58 12.41
N SER A 119 13.73 3.70 12.50
CA SER A 119 12.44 3.76 13.18
C SER A 119 11.31 3.14 12.36
N LEU A 120 11.48 2.95 11.05
CA LEU A 120 10.52 2.25 10.22
C LEU A 120 10.70 0.74 10.42
N ILE A 121 9.67 0.07 10.93
CA ILE A 121 9.72 -1.36 11.19
C ILE A 121 9.62 -2.10 9.86
N THR A 122 10.61 -2.94 9.60
CA THR A 122 10.65 -3.91 8.51
C THR A 122 10.91 -5.29 9.10
N ASP A 123 10.46 -6.35 8.44
CA ASP A 123 10.98 -7.70 8.73
C ASP A 123 12.43 -7.74 8.25
N GLU A 124 13.37 -7.61 9.18
CA GLU A 124 14.81 -7.68 8.97
C GLU A 124 15.21 -9.12 8.60
N ASP A 125 15.06 -9.52 7.33
CA ASP A 125 15.81 -10.63 6.74
C ASP A 125 15.80 -10.50 5.20
N ASP A 126 16.99 -10.16 4.65
CA ASP A 126 17.43 -10.33 3.26
C ASP A 126 16.42 -10.08 2.12
N PHE A 127 16.31 -8.84 1.67
CA PHE A 127 16.04 -8.59 0.24
C PHE A 127 16.96 -7.50 -0.30
N GLN A 128 18.03 -7.94 -0.95
CA GLN A 128 18.76 -7.13 -1.92
C GLN A 128 17.73 -6.55 -2.90
N LEU A 129 17.82 -5.23 -3.15
CA LEU A 129 17.01 -4.51 -4.14
C LEU A 129 16.81 -5.38 -5.39
N ILE A 130 15.63 -5.98 -5.54
CA ILE A 130 15.26 -6.71 -6.75
C ILE A 130 14.99 -5.63 -7.79
N ASP A 131 15.98 -5.45 -8.67
CA ASP A 131 16.07 -4.39 -9.68
C ASP A 131 15.16 -4.63 -10.90
N ASP A 132 14.05 -5.37 -10.73
CA ASP A 132 13.09 -5.63 -11.81
C ASP A 132 11.72 -5.04 -11.44
N LEU A 133 11.66 -3.72 -11.47
CA LEU A 133 10.47 -2.90 -11.22
C LEU A 133 9.55 -2.91 -12.45
N THR A 134 8.88 -4.03 -12.73
CA THR A 134 7.80 -4.09 -13.73
C THR A 134 6.46 -4.45 -13.07
N LEU A 135 5.91 -3.50 -12.30
CA LEU A 135 4.62 -3.64 -11.60
C LEU A 135 3.56 -2.64 -12.13
N HIS A 136 3.80 -1.99 -13.27
CA HIS A 136 3.29 -0.65 -13.56
C HIS A 136 1.80 -0.54 -13.94
N GLU A 137 1.33 -1.18 -15.02
CA GLU A 137 -0.05 -1.02 -15.52
C GLU A 137 -1.00 -2.11 -15.00
N GLU A 138 -0.42 -3.28 -14.70
CA GLU A 138 -1.11 -4.41 -14.13
C GLU A 138 -1.69 -4.08 -12.75
N LEU A 139 -0.95 -3.38 -11.88
CA LEU A 139 -1.36 -3.07 -10.51
C LEU A 139 -2.73 -2.39 -10.44
N VAL A 140 -2.91 -1.30 -11.20
CA VAL A 140 -4.16 -0.53 -11.21
C VAL A 140 -5.28 -1.33 -11.86
N SER A 141 -5.00 -1.92 -13.03
CA SER A 141 -5.99 -2.69 -13.79
C SER A 141 -6.58 -3.82 -12.94
N TYR A 142 -5.73 -4.55 -12.23
CA TYR A 142 -6.15 -5.63 -11.36
C TYR A 142 -6.89 -5.12 -10.11
N MET A 143 -6.39 -4.11 -9.41
CA MET A 143 -7.13 -3.55 -8.26
C MET A 143 -8.55 -3.07 -8.67
N LEU A 144 -8.70 -2.48 -9.86
CA LEU A 144 -9.99 -2.06 -10.40
C LEU A 144 -10.94 -3.21 -10.74
N GLU A 145 -10.44 -4.37 -11.19
CA GLU A 145 -11.27 -5.56 -11.41
C GLU A 145 -11.98 -6.02 -10.13
N ASN A 146 -11.37 -5.84 -8.96
CA ASN A 146 -11.94 -6.32 -7.70
C ASN A 146 -12.87 -5.33 -7.02
N VAL A 147 -12.65 -4.04 -7.27
CA VAL A 147 -13.69 -3.03 -7.03
C VAL A 147 -14.98 -3.41 -7.76
N LYS A 148 -14.89 -3.85 -9.03
CA LYS A 148 -16.05 -4.35 -9.77
C LYS A 148 -16.63 -5.64 -9.19
N ALA A 149 -15.77 -6.53 -8.68
CA ALA A 149 -16.20 -7.77 -8.04
C ALA A 149 -16.78 -7.58 -6.63
N ASN A 150 -16.63 -6.39 -6.03
CA ASN A 150 -17.07 -6.04 -4.68
C ASN A 150 -16.49 -6.94 -3.58
N ILE A 151 -15.20 -7.28 -3.69
CA ILE A 151 -14.48 -8.17 -2.77
C ILE A 151 -13.53 -7.34 -1.88
N GLU A 152 -13.67 -7.43 -0.56
CA GLU A 152 -12.78 -6.76 0.41
C GLU A 152 -11.57 -7.67 0.68
N LEU A 153 -10.37 -7.19 0.36
CA LEU A 153 -9.13 -7.96 0.51
C LEU A 153 -8.21 -7.31 1.55
N ILE A 154 -7.57 -8.14 2.36
CA ILE A 154 -6.55 -7.74 3.32
C ILE A 154 -5.32 -8.61 3.09
N ALA A 155 -4.21 -7.98 2.72
CA ALA A 155 -2.91 -8.61 2.67
C ALA A 155 -2.06 -8.08 3.83
N LEU A 156 -1.35 -8.97 4.52
CA LEU A 156 -0.50 -8.60 5.65
C LEU A 156 0.74 -9.47 5.73
N ARG A 157 1.77 -8.91 6.36
CA ARG A 157 2.96 -9.66 6.77
C ARG A 157 2.74 -10.28 8.14
N ASP A 158 3.06 -11.55 8.25
CA ASP A 158 2.99 -12.34 9.48
C ASP A 158 4.22 -13.26 9.56
N GLU A 159 5.14 -12.96 10.47
CA GLU A 159 6.39 -13.72 10.70
C GLU A 159 7.19 -14.02 9.42
N GLY A 160 7.45 -13.00 8.58
CA GLY A 160 8.19 -13.15 7.33
C GLY A 160 7.41 -13.81 6.19
N LYS A 161 6.13 -14.13 6.39
CA LYS A 161 5.23 -14.63 5.34
C LYS A 161 4.22 -13.56 4.95
N VAL A 162 3.76 -13.61 3.70
CA VAL A 162 2.65 -12.78 3.24
C VAL A 162 1.39 -13.62 3.17
N VAL A 163 0.31 -13.13 3.78
CA VAL A 163 -1.00 -13.79 3.78
C VAL A 163 -2.05 -12.84 3.24
N VAL A 164 -2.94 -13.36 2.39
CA VAL A 164 -4.06 -12.61 1.81
C VAL A 164 -5.37 -13.25 2.22
N TYR A 165 -6.25 -12.46 2.83
CA TYR A 165 -7.58 -12.83 3.27
C TYR A 165 -8.64 -12.09 2.46
N ASN A 166 -9.72 -12.79 2.15
CA ASN A 166 -10.97 -12.20 1.70
C ASN A 166 -11.90 -12.08 2.91
N LYS A 167 -12.43 -10.88 3.16
CA LYS A 167 -13.19 -10.54 4.37
C LYS A 167 -14.70 -10.70 4.20
#